data_AF-A0A3C1BTF7-F1
#
_entry.id   AF-A0A3C1BTF7-F1
#
_cell.length_a   1.000
_cell.length_b   1.000
_cell.length_c   1.000
_cell.angle_alpha   90.00
_cell.angle_beta   90.00
_cell.angle_gamma   90.00
#
_symmetry.space_group_name_H-M   'P 1'
#
loop_
_entity.id
_entity.type
_entity.pdbx_description
1 polymer ?
#
loop_
_entity_poly.entity_id
_entity_poly.type
_entity_poly.pdbx_seq_one_letter_code
_entity_poly.pdbx_strand_id
1 'polypeptide(L)'
;MKISTLLVFILILAFSVFASVQKSPSEGSNRLADRHLSEHGSSCADCHSTDAPSSAPETEKCLDCHGSYEDLAALTANPEEEINPHASHYGPLPCNNCHKSHEKSVLLCDQCHNFAIKVP
;
A
#
# COMPACT_ATOMS: atom_id res chain seq x y z
N MET A 1 -9.59 -61.12 -8.28
CA MET A 1 -10.22 -59.93 -7.68
C MET A 1 -10.21 -58.82 -8.72
N LYS A 2 -11.26 -58.75 -9.56
CA LYS A 2 -11.38 -57.75 -10.62
C LYS A 2 -12.02 -56.51 -9.98
N ILE A 3 -11.19 -55.53 -9.61
CA ILE A 3 -11.67 -54.20 -9.23
C ILE A 3 -12.38 -53.66 -10.47
N SER A 4 -13.71 -53.56 -10.40
CA SER A 4 -14.55 -53.22 -11.53
C SER A 4 -14.14 -51.84 -12.07
N THR A 5 -13.67 -51.80 -13.31
CA THR A 5 -13.25 -50.58 -14.02
C THR A 5 -14.33 -49.50 -14.01
N LEU A 6 -15.59 -49.89 -13.77
CA LEU A 6 -16.75 -49.03 -13.61
C LEU A 6 -16.73 -48.18 -12.32
N LEU A 7 -16.15 -48.68 -11.23
CA LEU A 7 -16.07 -47.97 -9.94
C LEU A 7 -14.98 -46.89 -9.95
N VAL A 8 -13.92 -47.08 -10.74
CA VAL A 8 -12.85 -46.09 -10.89
C VAL A 8 -13.33 -44.88 -11.70
N PHE A 9 -14.17 -45.08 -12.71
CA PHE A 9 -14.73 -43.99 -13.52
C PHE A 9 -15.76 -43.12 -12.77
N ILE A 10 -16.55 -43.71 -11.86
CA ILE A 10 -17.54 -42.97 -11.06
C ILE A 10 -16.87 -42.07 -10.01
N LEU A 11 -15.72 -42.48 -9.46
CA LEU A 11 -14.98 -41.66 -8.51
C LEU A 11 -14.29 -40.43 -9.14
N ILE A 12 -13.92 -40.51 -10.42
CA ILE A 12 -13.25 -39.43 -11.16
C ILE A 12 -14.25 -38.32 -11.56
N LEU A 13 -15.51 -38.66 -11.83
CA LEU A 13 -16.55 -37.69 -12.19
C LEU A 13 -17.08 -36.86 -10.99
N ALA A 14 -16.94 -37.36 -9.76
CA ALA A 14 -17.34 -36.63 -8.56
C ALA A 14 -16.33 -35.55 -8.11
N PHE A 15 -15.10 -35.57 -8.63
CA PHE A 15 -14.06 -34.61 -8.25
C PHE A 15 -14.08 -33.31 -9.07
N SER A 16 -14.88 -33.24 -10.13
CA SER A 16 -14.89 -32.11 -11.08
C SER A 16 -15.81 -30.93 -10.70
N VAL A 17 -16.50 -30.99 -9.54
CA VAL A 17 -17.53 -29.98 -9.18
C VAL A 17 -17.05 -28.99 -8.10
N PHE A 18 -15.84 -29.15 -7.55
CA PHE A 18 -15.23 -28.19 -6.61
C PHE A 18 -14.06 -27.42 -7.24
N ALA A 19 -14.26 -26.85 -8.44
CA ALA A 19 -13.46 -25.71 -8.86
C ALA A 19 -13.97 -24.47 -8.11
N SER A 20 -13.65 -24.38 -6.82
CA SER A 20 -13.89 -23.17 -6.04
C SER A 20 -13.23 -22.00 -6.76
N VAL A 21 -14.03 -20.98 -7.09
CA VAL A 21 -13.56 -19.65 -7.47
C VAL A 21 -12.63 -19.16 -6.36
N GLN A 22 -11.32 -19.37 -6.54
CA GLN A 22 -10.31 -18.69 -5.75
C GLN A 22 -10.24 -17.27 -6.30
N LYS A 23 -10.97 -16.35 -5.68
CA LYS A 23 -10.77 -14.92 -5.92
C LYS A 23 -9.40 -14.57 -5.39
N SER A 24 -8.41 -14.50 -6.28
CA SER A 24 -7.08 -14.00 -5.93
C SER A 24 -7.22 -12.62 -5.27
N PRO A 25 -6.45 -12.32 -4.21
CA PRO A 25 -6.38 -10.96 -3.70
C PRO A 25 -5.94 -10.07 -4.86
N SER A 26 -6.69 -9.00 -5.13
CA SER A 26 -6.23 -7.99 -6.08
C SER A 26 -4.95 -7.39 -5.50
N GLU A 27 -3.83 -7.45 -6.24
CA GLU A 27 -2.55 -6.80 -5.88
C GLU A 27 -2.66 -5.27 -5.66
N GLY A 28 -3.86 -4.68 -5.81
CA GLY A 28 -4.17 -3.30 -5.48
C GLY A 28 -4.55 -3.04 -4.02
N SER A 29 -4.99 -4.03 -3.22
CA SER A 29 -5.69 -3.71 -1.96
C SER A 29 -4.85 -3.06 -0.84
N ASN A 30 -3.55 -2.85 -1.07
CA ASN A 30 -2.62 -2.29 -0.08
C ASN A 30 -1.85 -1.07 -0.59
N ARG A 31 -2.24 -0.45 -1.72
CA ARG A 31 -1.59 0.81 -2.15
C ARG A 31 -2.10 1.96 -1.29
N LEU A 32 -1.26 2.97 -1.09
CA LEU A 32 -1.60 4.10 -0.23
C LEU A 32 -2.84 4.86 -0.75
N ALA A 33 -3.00 5.02 -2.07
CA ALA A 33 -4.20 5.63 -2.65
C ALA A 33 -5.46 4.81 -2.34
N ASP A 34 -5.39 3.48 -2.47
CA ASP A 34 -6.54 2.60 -2.21
C ASP A 34 -6.99 2.68 -0.74
N ARG A 35 -6.06 2.87 0.20
CA ARG A 35 -6.37 3.12 1.61
C ARG A 35 -7.08 4.45 1.83
N HIS A 36 -6.61 5.53 1.21
CA HIS A 36 -7.29 6.83 1.30
C HIS A 36 -8.72 6.77 0.73
N LEU A 37 -8.90 6.13 -0.42
CA LEU A 37 -10.22 6.02 -1.06
C LEU A 37 -11.17 5.11 -0.25
N SER A 38 -10.70 3.96 0.23
CA SER A 38 -11.56 2.95 0.84
C SER A 38 -11.74 3.06 2.35
N GLU A 39 -10.70 3.48 3.09
CA GLU A 39 -10.71 3.56 4.55
C GLU A 39 -11.10 4.95 5.04
N HIS A 40 -10.82 5.99 4.25
CA HIS A 40 -11.04 7.39 4.63
C HIS A 40 -12.10 8.12 3.77
N GLY A 41 -12.64 7.45 2.76
CA GLY A 41 -13.70 8.02 1.92
C GLY A 41 -13.25 9.21 1.08
N SER A 42 -11.94 9.36 0.86
CA SER A 42 -11.39 10.42 0.02
C SER A 42 -11.75 10.23 -1.45
N SER A 43 -11.65 11.31 -2.22
CA SER A 43 -11.78 11.34 -3.67
C SER A 43 -10.41 11.54 -4.34
N CYS A 44 -10.36 11.32 -5.65
CA CYS A 44 -9.19 11.68 -6.47
C CYS A 44 -8.86 13.18 -6.34
N ALA A 45 -9.90 14.03 -6.29
CA ALA A 45 -9.76 15.46 -6.17
C ALA A 45 -9.18 15.93 -4.82
N ASP A 46 -9.30 15.14 -3.75
CA ASP A 46 -8.75 15.54 -2.44
C ASP A 46 -7.23 15.61 -2.47
N CYS A 47 -6.58 14.72 -3.24
CA CYS A 47 -5.13 14.76 -3.46
C CYS A 47 -4.77 15.61 -4.68
N HIS A 48 -5.48 15.46 -5.80
CA HIS A 48 -5.06 16.01 -7.09
C HIS A 48 -5.74 17.32 -7.49
N SER A 49 -6.69 17.83 -6.70
CA SER A 49 -7.58 18.95 -7.04
C SER A 49 -8.48 18.72 -8.27
N THR A 50 -8.51 17.49 -8.80
CA THR A 50 -9.35 17.06 -9.93
C THR A 50 -9.57 15.55 -9.88
N ASP A 51 -10.69 15.09 -10.45
CA ASP A 51 -11.00 13.66 -10.54
C ASP A 51 -10.30 12.92 -11.70
N ALA A 52 -9.68 13.66 -12.62
CA ALA A 52 -8.94 13.12 -13.75
C ALA A 52 -7.46 13.58 -13.73
N PRO A 53 -6.65 13.11 -12.77
CA PRO A 53 -5.28 13.57 -12.62
C PRO A 53 -4.35 13.09 -13.73
N SER A 54 -3.42 13.94 -14.13
CA SER A 54 -2.33 13.64 -15.07
C SER A 54 -0.93 13.86 -14.48
N SER A 55 -0.87 14.30 -13.22
CA SER A 55 0.37 14.63 -12.51
C SER A 55 0.24 14.28 -11.03
N ALA A 56 1.38 14.21 -10.35
CA ALA A 56 1.44 13.98 -8.91
C ALA A 56 0.77 15.13 -8.14
N PRO A 57 0.20 14.86 -6.96
CA PRO A 57 -0.38 15.89 -6.12
C PRO A 57 0.71 16.79 -5.53
N GLU A 58 0.37 18.03 -5.23
CA GLU A 58 1.22 18.93 -4.47
C GLU A 58 1.32 18.48 -3.02
N THR A 59 2.48 18.71 -2.39
CA THR A 59 2.72 18.31 -0.99
C THR A 59 1.71 18.96 -0.03
N GLU A 60 1.25 20.17 -0.32
CA GLU A 60 0.24 20.88 0.47
C GLU A 60 -1.04 20.05 0.67
N LYS A 61 -1.44 19.26 -0.35
CA LYS A 61 -2.64 18.41 -0.26
C LYS A 61 -2.51 17.29 0.75
N CYS A 62 -1.28 16.83 1.01
CA CYS A 62 -1.03 15.92 2.10
C CYS A 62 -1.16 16.65 3.45
N LEU A 63 -0.56 17.83 3.55
CA LEU A 63 -0.49 18.60 4.80
C LEU A 63 -1.85 19.16 5.23
N ASP A 64 -2.76 19.43 4.29
CA ASP A 64 -4.16 19.85 4.54
C ASP A 64 -4.87 18.91 5.56
N CYS A 65 -4.51 17.62 5.56
CA CYS A 65 -5.08 16.60 6.46
C CYS A 65 -4.06 16.05 7.49
N HIS A 66 -2.77 15.96 7.12
CA HIS A 66 -1.73 15.33 7.95
C HIS A 66 -0.99 16.30 8.87
N GLY A 67 -1.21 17.61 8.74
CA GLY A 67 -0.55 18.62 9.56
C GLY A 67 0.85 19.00 9.05
N SER A 68 1.58 19.80 9.85
CA SER A 68 2.90 20.31 9.47
C SER A 68 3.99 19.24 9.56
N TYR A 69 5.14 19.47 8.93
CA TYR A 69 6.32 18.61 9.12
C TYR A 69 6.77 18.53 10.58
N GLU A 70 6.60 19.61 11.36
CA GLU A 70 6.95 19.64 12.78
C GLU A 70 6.03 18.73 13.59
N ASP A 71 4.73 18.77 13.31
CA ASP A 71 3.75 17.87 13.94
C ASP A 71 4.01 16.41 13.58
N LEU A 72 4.30 16.13 12.30
CA LEU A 72 4.63 14.79 11.82
C LEU A 72 5.92 14.26 12.44
N ALA A 73 6.96 15.09 12.52
CA ALA A 73 8.21 14.75 13.20
C ALA A 73 7.99 14.44 14.67
N ALA A 74 7.18 15.23 15.38
CA ALA A 74 6.84 14.95 16.77
C ALA A 74 6.02 13.66 16.92
N LEU A 75 5.07 13.41 16.02
CA LEU A 75 4.23 12.21 16.03
C LEU A 75 5.03 10.93 15.77
N THR A 76 6.03 10.98 14.88
CA THR A 76 6.88 9.83 14.56
C THR A 76 8.18 9.79 15.35
N ALA A 77 8.31 10.60 16.41
CA ALA A 77 9.43 10.52 17.32
C ALA A 77 9.33 9.25 18.17
N ASN A 78 10.10 8.22 17.81
CA ASN A 78 10.21 6.99 18.58
C ASN A 78 11.68 6.77 18.97
N PRO A 79 12.04 6.79 20.26
CA PRO A 79 13.41 6.54 20.71
C PRO A 79 13.89 5.10 20.47
N GLU A 80 12.99 4.17 20.15
CA GLU A 80 13.34 2.78 19.79
C GLU A 80 13.70 2.62 18.31
N GLU A 81 13.35 3.58 17.46
CA GLU A 81 13.70 3.56 16.04
C GLU A 81 15.06 4.21 15.80
N GLU A 82 15.81 3.70 14.80
CA GLU A 82 17.15 4.21 14.48
C GLU A 82 17.13 5.65 13.94
N ILE A 83 16.04 6.03 13.26
CA ILE A 83 15.84 7.36 12.70
C ILE A 83 14.38 7.80 12.84
N ASN A 84 14.17 9.10 12.70
CA ASN A 84 12.85 9.67 12.41
C ASN A 84 12.82 10.16 10.94
N PRO A 85 12.11 9.47 10.02
CA PRO A 85 12.07 9.83 8.60
C PRO A 85 11.55 11.25 8.32
N HIS A 86 10.75 11.82 9.23
CA HIS A 86 10.20 13.17 9.12
C HIS A 86 11.06 14.25 9.79
N ALA A 87 12.19 13.87 10.42
CA ALA A 87 13.16 14.79 11.04
C ALA A 87 14.59 14.46 10.58
N SER A 88 14.82 14.54 9.26
CA SER A 88 16.11 14.20 8.64
C SER A 88 16.99 15.42 8.39
N HIS A 89 18.26 15.18 8.05
CA HIS A 89 19.20 16.23 7.64
C HIS A 89 18.85 16.88 6.28
N TYR A 90 17.90 16.35 5.52
CA TYR A 90 17.38 16.99 4.32
C TYR A 90 16.36 18.09 4.61
N GLY A 91 15.84 18.16 5.85
CA GLY A 91 14.70 19.00 6.17
C GLY A 91 13.41 18.51 5.48
N PRO A 92 12.44 19.41 5.24
CA PRO A 92 11.19 19.07 4.55
C PRO A 92 11.43 18.56 3.12
N LEU A 93 10.88 17.39 2.81
CA LEU A 93 10.95 16.74 1.50
C LEU A 93 9.55 16.42 1.02
N PRO A 94 9.22 16.55 -0.28
CA PRO A 94 7.91 16.16 -0.81
C PRO A 94 7.47 14.79 -0.32
N CYS A 95 6.24 14.68 0.21
CA CYS A 95 5.74 13.45 0.85
C CYS A 95 5.83 12.24 -0.09
N ASN A 96 5.56 12.47 -1.38
CA ASN A 96 5.57 11.48 -2.44
C ASN A 96 6.99 10.98 -2.83
N ASN A 97 8.06 11.54 -2.26
CA ASN A 97 9.40 10.96 -2.41
C ASN A 97 9.47 9.57 -1.77
N CYS A 98 8.78 9.38 -0.65
CA CYS A 98 8.72 8.11 0.08
C CYS A 98 7.35 7.43 -0.02
N HIS A 99 6.27 8.19 0.23
CA HIS A 99 4.90 7.70 0.26
C HIS A 99 4.32 7.60 -1.15
N LYS A 100 4.36 6.41 -1.74
CA LYS A 100 3.91 6.22 -3.12
C LYS A 100 2.43 5.86 -3.17
N SER A 101 1.62 6.78 -3.70
CA SER A 101 0.16 6.62 -3.74
C SER A 101 -0.28 5.43 -4.60
N HIS A 102 0.25 5.29 -5.81
CA HIS A 102 -0.22 4.32 -6.81
C HIS A 102 0.75 3.16 -7.07
N GLU A 103 1.81 3.04 -6.28
CA GLU A 103 2.81 1.97 -6.34
C GLU A 103 3.30 1.65 -4.91
N LYS A 104 4.30 0.80 -4.76
CA LYS A 104 4.84 0.45 -3.45
C LYS A 104 5.67 1.61 -2.89
N SER A 105 5.38 2.03 -1.66
CA SER A 105 6.17 3.03 -0.94
C SER A 105 7.63 2.60 -0.75
N VAL A 106 8.53 3.59 -0.71
CA VAL A 106 9.98 3.40 -0.60
C VAL A 106 10.54 4.30 0.48
N LEU A 107 11.63 3.90 1.13
CA LEU A 107 12.37 4.77 2.03
C LEU A 107 13.48 5.46 1.25
N LEU A 108 13.36 6.78 1.01
CA LEU A 108 14.38 7.54 0.28
C LEU A 108 15.78 7.41 0.94
N CYS A 109 15.82 7.30 2.26
CA CYS A 109 17.04 7.18 3.04
C CYS A 109 17.88 5.95 2.65
N ASP A 110 17.24 4.87 2.18
CA ASP A 110 17.93 3.63 1.79
C ASP A 110 18.77 3.77 0.50
N GLN A 111 18.73 4.93 -0.15
CA GLN A 111 19.67 5.25 -1.23
C GLN A 111 21.10 5.43 -0.72
N CYS A 112 21.26 5.81 0.55
CA CYS A 112 22.57 6.04 1.17
C CYS A 112 22.76 5.26 2.47
N HIS A 113 21.67 4.91 3.14
CA HIS A 113 21.64 4.17 4.38
C HIS A 113 20.99 2.80 4.18
N ASN A 114 20.87 2.03 5.25
CA ASN A 114 20.14 0.78 5.23
C ASN A 114 19.40 0.65 6.56
N PHE A 115 18.17 1.15 6.61
CA PHE A 115 17.33 1.12 7.80
C PHE A 115 16.24 0.06 7.67
N ALA A 116 15.83 -0.53 8.79
CA ALA A 116 14.76 -1.52 8.82
C ALA A 116 13.36 -0.88 8.94
N ILE A 117 13.15 0.32 8.37
CA ILE A 117 11.89 1.08 8.49
C ILE A 117 10.96 0.78 7.32
N LYS A 118 9.69 0.55 7.62
CA LYS A 118 8.64 0.36 6.61
C LYS A 118 7.87 1.65 6.39
N VAL A 119 7.83 2.09 5.14
CA VAL A 119 6.98 3.21 4.74
C VAL A 119 5.55 2.67 4.49
N PRO A 120 4.51 3.31 5.04
CA PRO A 120 3.10 2.92 4.89
C PRO A 120 2.56 2.87 3.46
#